data_AF-A0A356ICS8-F1
#
_entry.id   AF-A0A356ICS8-F1
#
_cell.length_a   1.000
_cell.length_b   1.000
_cell.length_c   1.000
_cell.angle_alpha   90.00
_cell.angle_beta   90.00
_cell.angle_gamma   90.00
#
_symmetry.space_group_name_H-M   'P 1'
#
loop_
_entity.id
_entity.type
_entity.pdbx_description
1 polymer ?
#
loop_
_entity_poly.entity_id
_entity_poly.type
_entity_poly.pdbx_seq_one_letter_code
_entity_poly.pdbx_strand_id
1 'polypeptide(L)'
;MLVVGGGPAGMATALHLARLQRERGGDPLTVAVLEKARDNGAHCLSGAVFDPSVLRELVPNCESLDVPLGTPVQDDRVMYFTPRKAIRFPITPPPLKNHGCYVTSLNRLVKWMADLAEKDGTHVFNGFSASELLYDG
;
A
#
# COMPACT_ATOMS: atom_id res chain seq x y z
N MET A 1 9.34 -15.29 -9.10
CA MET A 1 7.96 -14.84 -8.84
C MET A 1 7.72 -13.54 -9.60
N LEU A 2 6.58 -13.43 -10.30
CA LEU A 2 6.17 -12.20 -10.98
C LEU A 2 4.89 -11.65 -10.34
N VAL A 3 4.93 -10.40 -9.91
CA VAL A 3 3.79 -9.65 -9.35
C VAL A 3 3.33 -8.63 -10.37
N VAL A 4 2.03 -8.61 -10.68
CA VAL A 4 1.44 -7.65 -11.62
C VAL A 4 0.71 -6.56 -10.83
N GLY A 5 1.20 -5.33 -10.94
CA GLY A 5 0.73 -4.15 -10.22
C GLY A 5 1.64 -3.77 -9.06
N GLY A 6 2.20 -2.57 -9.12
CA GLY A 6 3.03 -1.94 -8.09
C GLY A 6 2.24 -1.09 -7.10
N GLY A 7 1.00 -1.47 -6.80
CA GLY A 7 0.18 -0.86 -5.74
C GLY A 7 0.55 -1.35 -4.33
N PRO A 8 -0.19 -0.96 -3.28
CA PRO A 8 0.14 -1.33 -1.90
C PRO A 8 0.17 -2.85 -1.69
N ALA A 9 -0.78 -3.59 -2.30
CA ALA A 9 -0.82 -5.05 -2.21
C ALA A 9 0.38 -5.70 -2.91
N GLY A 10 0.69 -5.30 -4.15
CA GLY A 10 1.80 -5.88 -4.91
C GLY A 10 3.15 -5.59 -4.26
N MET A 11 3.35 -4.37 -3.75
CA MET A 11 4.56 -4.02 -3.00
C MET A 11 4.66 -4.78 -1.68
N ALA A 12 3.54 -4.97 -0.96
CA ALA A 12 3.53 -5.79 0.26
C ALA A 12 3.89 -7.25 -0.04
N THR A 13 3.32 -7.83 -1.09
CA THR A 13 3.65 -9.19 -1.54
C THR A 13 5.13 -9.32 -1.89
N ALA A 14 5.66 -8.40 -2.69
CA ALA A 14 7.04 -8.46 -3.13
C ALA A 14 8.03 -8.32 -1.96
N LEU A 15 7.79 -7.34 -1.08
CA LEU A 15 8.57 -7.11 0.13
C LEU A 15 8.55 -8.34 1.06
N HIS A 16 7.36 -8.91 1.29
CA HIS A 16 7.22 -10.08 2.15
C HIS A 16 7.95 -11.29 1.59
N LEU A 17 7.81 -11.57 0.28
CA LEU A 17 8.49 -12.70 -0.36
C LEU A 17 10.02 -12.55 -0.33
N ALA A 18 10.53 -11.34 -0.61
CA ALA A 18 11.96 -11.07 -0.57
C ALA A 18 12.54 -11.29 0.84
N ARG A 19 11.84 -10.84 1.89
CA ARG A 19 12.22 -11.08 3.28
C ARG A 19 12.15 -12.54 3.66
N LEU A 20 11.06 -13.21 3.32
CA LEU A 20 10.86 -14.63 3.61
C LEU A 20 11.95 -15.50 2.97
N GLN A 21 12.37 -15.19 1.75
CA GLN A 21 13.50 -15.86 1.08
C GLN A 21 14.80 -15.67 1.87
N ARG A 22 15.11 -14.44 2.32
CA ARG A 22 16.33 -14.17 3.12
C ARG A 22 16.31 -14.91 4.46
N GLU A 23 15.15 -15.00 5.10
CA GLU A 23 14.99 -15.66 6.40
C GLU A 23 15.08 -17.19 6.29
N ARG A 24 14.44 -17.79 5.29
CA ARG A 24 14.38 -19.26 5.14
C ARG A 24 15.56 -19.84 4.36
N GLY A 25 16.23 -19.03 3.54
CA GLY A 25 17.26 -19.49 2.62
C GLY A 25 16.72 -20.43 1.54
N GLY A 26 17.62 -21.22 0.95
CA GLY A 26 17.32 -22.13 -0.15
C GLY A 26 17.67 -21.53 -1.52
N ASP A 27 17.07 -22.09 -2.57
CA ASP A 27 17.34 -21.66 -3.94
C ASP A 27 16.95 -20.18 -4.14
N PRO A 28 17.79 -19.37 -4.80
CA PRO A 28 17.51 -17.95 -4.98
C PRO A 28 16.16 -17.67 -5.66
N LEU A 29 15.27 -16.98 -4.94
CA LEU A 29 14.02 -16.48 -5.51
C LEU A 29 14.20 -15.08 -6.05
N THR A 30 14.08 -14.93 -7.37
CA THR A 30 13.95 -13.60 -8.00
C THR A 30 12.50 -13.14 -7.92
N VAL A 31 12.27 -11.95 -7.36
CA VAL A 31 10.95 -11.31 -7.29
C VAL A 31 10.94 -10.09 -8.20
N ALA A 32 10.00 -10.05 -9.14
CA ALA A 32 9.80 -8.93 -10.05
C ALA A 32 8.37 -8.38 -9.93
N VAL A 33 8.24 -7.05 -10.02
CA VAL A 33 6.96 -6.33 -10.03
C VAL A 33 6.82 -5.59 -11.35
N LEU A 34 5.74 -5.80 -12.09
CA LEU A 34 5.39 -5.01 -13.27
C LEU A 34 4.38 -3.94 -12.90
N GLU A 35 4.71 -2.68 -13.11
CA GLU A 35 3.82 -1.54 -12.89
C GLU A 35 3.61 -0.77 -14.20
N LYS A 36 2.34 -0.54 -14.55
CA LYS A 36 1.96 0.20 -15.76
C LYS A 36 2.34 1.69 -15.68
N ALA A 37 2.25 2.27 -14.50
CA ALA A 37 2.59 3.67 -14.25
C ALA A 37 4.07 3.93 -14.49
N ARG A 38 4.38 5.12 -15.03
CA ARG A 38 5.77 5.56 -15.25
C ARG A 38 6.56 5.72 -13.95
N ASP A 39 5.86 6.06 -12.86
CA ASP A 39 6.43 6.15 -11.53
C ASP A 39 5.55 5.37 -10.54
N ASN A 40 6.17 4.80 -9.51
CA ASN A 40 5.45 4.10 -8.46
C ASN A 40 4.37 4.99 -7.85
N GLY A 41 3.18 4.44 -7.64
CA GLY A 41 2.05 5.18 -7.08
C GLY A 41 1.38 6.21 -8.01
N ALA A 42 1.88 6.47 -9.22
CA ALA A 42 1.31 7.52 -10.09
C ALA A 42 -0.11 7.18 -10.61
N HIS A 43 -0.48 5.90 -10.66
CA HIS A 43 -1.85 5.47 -10.93
C HIS A 43 -2.65 5.13 -9.66
N CYS A 44 -2.10 5.34 -8.46
CA CYS A 44 -2.83 5.12 -7.21
C CYS A 44 -3.69 6.36 -6.87
N LEU A 45 -5.00 6.14 -6.74
CA LEU A 45 -5.96 7.14 -6.30
C LEU A 45 -6.72 6.61 -5.08
N SER A 46 -6.71 7.36 -3.97
CA SER A 46 -7.46 7.02 -2.75
C SER A 46 -7.64 8.25 -1.88
N GLY A 47 -8.75 8.30 -1.12
CA GLY A 47 -8.92 9.24 -0.01
C GLY A 47 -8.11 8.86 1.24
N ALA A 48 -7.59 7.63 1.25
CA ALA A 48 -6.56 7.08 2.14
C ALA A 48 -6.65 7.49 3.63
N VAL A 49 -7.59 6.86 4.33
CA VAL A 49 -7.48 6.64 5.77
C VAL A 49 -6.75 5.32 5.99
N PHE A 50 -5.58 5.38 6.60
CA PHE A 50 -4.64 4.27 6.72
C PHE A 50 -4.51 3.81 8.16
N ASP A 51 -4.79 2.53 8.41
CA ASP A 51 -4.48 1.88 9.67
C ASP A 51 -3.00 1.48 9.69
N PRO A 52 -2.16 2.05 10.58
CA PRO A 52 -0.74 1.72 10.63
C PRO A 52 -0.44 0.29 11.12
N SER A 53 -1.41 -0.41 11.71
CA SER A 53 -1.23 -1.77 12.24
C SER A 53 -0.73 -2.75 11.18
N VAL A 54 -1.29 -2.69 9.96
CA VAL A 54 -0.91 -3.56 8.85
C VAL A 54 0.52 -3.30 8.38
N LEU A 55 1.01 -2.06 8.50
CA LEU A 55 2.40 -1.76 8.17
C LEU A 55 3.35 -2.27 9.23
N ARG A 56 2.99 -2.19 10.51
CA ARG A 56 3.80 -2.77 11.60
C ARG A 56 3.91 -4.28 11.47
N GLU A 57 2.87 -4.95 11.00
CA GLU A 57 2.92 -6.39 10.70
C GLU A 57 3.90 -6.70 9.57
N LEU A 58 3.83 -5.95 8.47
CA LEU A 58 4.69 -6.16 7.30
C LEU A 58 6.14 -5.70 7.52
N VAL A 59 6.32 -4.63 8.27
CA VAL A 59 7.59 -3.95 8.55
C VAL A 59 7.67 -3.63 10.04
N PRO A 60 8.09 -4.59 10.88
CA PRO A 60 8.10 -4.44 12.34
C PRO A 60 8.87 -3.22 12.86
N ASN A 61 9.90 -2.78 12.13
CA ASN A 61 10.70 -1.61 12.44
C ASN A 61 10.23 -0.33 11.73
N CYS A 62 8.99 -0.26 11.22
CA CYS A 62 8.54 0.88 10.42
C CYS A 62 8.62 2.22 11.17
N GLU A 63 8.52 2.23 12.49
CA GLU A 63 8.59 3.46 13.30
C GLU A 63 9.98 4.12 13.30
N SER A 64 11.04 3.37 13.00
CA SER A 64 12.38 3.93 12.78
C SER A 64 12.64 4.32 11.32
N LEU A 65 11.67 4.06 10.44
CA LEU A 65 11.71 4.45 9.04
C LEU A 65 10.83 5.70 8.88
N ASP A 66 11.24 6.62 8.02
CA ASP A 66 10.48 7.84 7.72
C ASP A 66 9.25 7.52 6.86
N VAL A 67 8.30 6.80 7.45
CA VAL A 67 7.06 6.38 6.78
C VAL A 67 6.22 7.61 6.51
N PRO A 68 5.73 7.82 5.27
CA PRO A 68 4.85 8.94 4.95
C PRO A 68 3.43 8.71 5.49
N LEU A 69 3.26 8.59 6.80
CA LEU A 69 1.96 8.35 7.45
C LEU A 69 1.00 9.54 7.31
N GLY A 70 1.50 10.76 7.12
CA GLY A 70 0.65 11.94 6.99
C GLY A 70 0.11 12.41 8.35
N THR A 71 -1.19 12.70 8.43
CA THR A 71 -1.79 13.35 9.60
C THR A 71 -2.67 12.37 10.40
N PRO A 72 -2.53 12.25 11.73
CA PRO A 72 -3.38 11.39 12.53
C PRO A 72 -4.84 11.86 12.50
N VAL A 73 -5.78 10.93 12.35
CA VAL A 73 -7.23 11.23 12.38
C VAL A 73 -7.63 11.78 13.74
N GLN A 74 -8.33 12.91 13.75
CA GLN A 74 -8.77 13.61 14.97
C GLN A 74 -10.26 13.40 15.28
N ASP A 75 -11.11 13.37 14.25
CA ASP A 75 -12.57 13.29 14.41
C ASP A 75 -13.17 12.57 13.18
N ASP A 76 -14.19 11.75 13.44
CA ASP A 76 -14.93 11.02 12.42
C ASP A 76 -16.37 11.52 12.36
N ARG A 77 -16.86 11.84 11.15
CA ARG A 77 -18.24 12.32 10.95
C ARG A 77 -18.89 11.59 9.78
N VAL A 78 -20.10 11.11 10.01
CA VAL A 78 -21.00 10.65 8.95
C VAL A 78 -22.02 11.74 8.68
N MET A 79 -22.13 12.13 7.42
CA MET A 79 -22.99 13.22 6.98
C MET A 79 -24.00 12.71 5.94
N TYR A 80 -25.27 13.00 6.13
CA TYR A 80 -26.32 12.82 5.13
C TYR A 80 -26.58 14.14 4.41
N PHE A 81 -26.43 14.15 3.09
CA PHE A 81 -26.61 15.35 2.27
C PHE A 81 -27.97 15.34 1.59
N THR A 82 -28.68 16.47 1.67
CA THR A 82 -29.82 16.81 0.81
C THR A 82 -29.38 17.93 -0.14
N PRO A 83 -30.17 18.29 -1.18
CA PRO A 83 -29.79 19.39 -2.08
C PRO A 83 -29.49 20.73 -1.40
N ARG A 84 -29.95 20.92 -0.15
CA ARG A 84 -29.79 22.19 0.58
C ARG A 84 -29.19 22.06 1.99
N LYS A 85 -28.94 20.83 2.49
CA LYS A 85 -28.53 20.61 3.88
C LYS A 85 -27.50 19.49 3.99
N ALA A 86 -26.65 19.58 5.01
CA ALA A 86 -25.81 18.50 5.50
C ALA A 86 -26.23 18.17 6.93
N ILE A 87 -26.68 16.94 7.17
CA ILE A 87 -27.21 16.47 8.45
C ILE A 87 -26.18 15.50 9.03
N ARG A 88 -25.58 15.83 10.16
CA ARG A 88 -24.65 14.93 10.86
C ARG A 88 -25.44 13.79 11.51
N PHE A 89 -25.00 12.54 11.33
CA PHE A 89 -25.55 11.42 12.09
C PHE A 89 -25.19 11.55 13.57
N PRO A 90 -26.08 11.16 14.51
CA PRO A 90 -25.84 11.29 15.95
C PRO A 90 -24.72 10.38 16.45
N ILE A 91 -24.40 9.31 15.72
CA ILE A 91 -23.34 8.36 16.04
C ILE A 91 -22.48 8.10 14.80
N THR A 92 -21.18 7.90 15.01
CA THR A 92 -20.28 7.31 14.00
C THR A 92 -20.33 5.79 14.15
N PRO A 93 -20.87 5.05 13.16
CA PRO A 93 -20.92 3.59 13.21
C PRO A 93 -19.53 2.97 13.41
N PRO A 94 -19.40 1.83 14.12
CA PRO A 94 -18.09 1.22 14.41
C PRO A 94 -17.18 1.02 13.18
N PRO A 95 -17.66 0.57 12.01
CA PRO A 95 -16.81 0.40 10.81
C PRO A 95 -16.25 1.69 10.24
N LEU A 96 -16.77 2.86 10.67
CA LEU A 96 -16.35 4.19 10.22
C LEU A 96 -15.59 4.95 11.30
N LYS A 97 -15.20 4.27 12.39
CA LYS A 97 -14.32 4.82 13.42
C LYS A 97 -12.87 4.56 13.02
N ASN A 98 -12.10 5.63 12.85
CA ASN A 98 -10.73 5.59 12.37
C ASN A 98 -9.73 6.03 13.45
N HIS A 99 -10.05 5.80 14.72
CA HIS A 99 -9.14 6.10 15.83
C HIS A 99 -7.83 5.32 15.65
N GLY A 100 -6.69 6.03 15.75
CA GLY A 100 -5.37 5.44 15.50
C GLY A 100 -4.95 5.34 14.03
N CYS A 101 -5.84 5.68 13.09
CA CYS A 101 -5.52 5.76 11.66
C CYS A 101 -4.96 7.14 11.28
N TYR A 102 -4.45 7.23 10.06
CA TYR A 102 -3.88 8.46 9.49
C TYR A 102 -4.54 8.81 8.16
N VAL A 103 -4.75 10.10 7.91
CA VAL A 103 -5.03 10.63 6.57
C VAL A 103 -3.71 10.80 5.84
N THR A 104 -3.53 10.04 4.75
CA THR A 104 -2.25 9.97 4.03
C THR A 104 -2.40 10.12 2.52
N SER A 105 -1.27 10.18 1.81
CA SER A 105 -1.21 10.01 0.36
C SER A 105 -0.80 8.58 0.03
N LEU A 106 -1.73 7.80 -0.53
CA LEU A 106 -1.43 6.44 -0.96
C LEU A 106 -0.28 6.38 -2.00
N ASN A 107 -0.18 7.38 -2.88
CA ASN A 107 0.93 7.51 -3.83
C ASN A 107 2.28 7.57 -3.10
N ARG A 108 2.41 8.45 -2.09
CA ARG A 108 3.65 8.57 -1.31
C ARG A 108 3.97 7.29 -0.54
N LEU A 109 2.96 6.65 0.04
CA LEU A 109 3.14 5.38 0.74
C LEU A 109 3.63 4.27 -0.20
N VAL A 110 3.02 4.14 -1.38
CA VAL A 110 3.44 3.14 -2.38
C VAL A 110 4.85 3.41 -2.89
N LYS A 111 5.23 4.67 -3.13
CA LYS A 111 6.61 5.03 -3.49
C LYS A 111 7.60 4.60 -2.41
N TRP A 112 7.30 4.93 -1.15
CA TRP A 112 8.13 4.51 -0.02
C TRP A 112 8.23 2.97 0.10
N MET A 113 7.13 2.25 -0.13
CA MET A 113 7.13 0.78 -0.14
C MET A 113 7.96 0.21 -1.30
N ALA A 114 7.92 0.84 -2.47
CA ALA A 114 8.71 0.44 -3.63
C ALA A 114 10.21 0.57 -3.34
N ASP A 115 10.64 1.72 -2.83
CA ASP A 115 12.04 1.94 -2.43
C ASP A 115 12.50 0.89 -1.40
N LEU A 116 11.63 0.52 -0.46
CA LEU A 116 11.90 -0.51 0.53
C LEU A 116 12.00 -1.90 -0.09
N ALA A 117 11.09 -2.26 -1.00
CA ALA A 117 11.10 -3.54 -1.69
C ALA A 117 12.34 -3.70 -2.59
N GLU A 118 12.76 -2.64 -3.30
CA GLU A 118 13.97 -2.64 -4.11
C GLU A 118 15.22 -2.83 -3.27
N LYS A 119 15.32 -2.15 -2.11
CA LYS A 119 16.40 -2.37 -1.13
C LYS A 119 16.45 -3.79 -0.61
N ASP A 120 15.30 -4.46 -0.53
CA ASP A 120 15.19 -5.86 -0.11
C ASP A 120 15.40 -6.86 -1.27
N GLY A 121 15.78 -6.40 -2.46
CA GLY A 121 16.17 -7.23 -3.61
C GLY A 121 15.05 -7.52 -4.60
N THR A 122 13.91 -6.83 -4.50
CA THR A 122 12.85 -6.88 -5.52
C THR A 122 13.23 -6.05 -6.74
N HIS A 123 12.91 -6.52 -7.94
CA HIS A 123 13.03 -5.73 -9.16
C HIS A 123 11.69 -5.08 -9.51
N VAL A 124 11.60 -3.76 -9.51
CA VAL A 124 10.38 -3.03 -9.89
C VAL A 124 10.54 -2.46 -11.30
N PHE A 125 9.61 -2.81 -12.19
CA PHE A 125 9.61 -2.39 -13.59
C PHE A 125 8.43 -1.47 -13.88
N ASN A 126 8.68 -0.17 -13.90
CA ASN A 126 7.70 0.87 -14.22
C ASN A 126 7.54 1.07 -15.73
N GLY A 127 6.34 1.47 -16.15
CA GLY A 127 5.97 1.65 -17.56
C GLY A 127 5.67 0.34 -18.31
N PHE A 128 5.59 -0.80 -17.61
CA PHE A 128 5.34 -2.11 -18.20
C PHE A 128 3.94 -2.59 -17.82
N SER A 129 3.00 -2.50 -18.76
CA SER A 129 1.67 -3.11 -18.60
C SER A 129 1.74 -4.59 -18.94
N ALA A 130 1.43 -5.46 -17.99
CA ALA A 130 1.13 -6.86 -18.33
C ALA A 130 -0.17 -6.90 -19.15
N SER A 131 -0.12 -7.54 -20.33
CA SER A 131 -1.24 -7.62 -21.27
C SER A 131 -1.81 -9.01 -21.43
N GLU A 132 -1.01 -10.05 -21.22
CA GLU A 132 -1.37 -11.44 -21.47
C GLU A 132 -0.67 -12.37 -20.48
N LEU A 133 -1.35 -13.44 -20.08
CA LEU A 133 -0.76 -14.53 -19.30
C LEU A 133 -0.18 -15.57 -20.26
N LEU A 134 1.06 -15.95 -19.99
CA LEU A 134 1.73 -17.02 -20.73
C LEU A 134 1.56 -18.33 -19.98
N TYR A 135 1.20 -19.38 -20.71
CA TYR A 135 1.06 -20.74 -20.21
C TYR A 135 2.03 -21.64 -20.99
N ASP A 136 2.61 -22.63 -20.32
CA ASP A 136 3.33 -23.70 -21.02
C ASP A 136 2.28 -24.52 -21.81
N GLY A 137 2.52 -24.65 -23.12
CA GLY A 137 1.63 -25.37 -24.05
C GLY A 137 1.72 -26.89 -23.94
#